data_AF-A0A453E8E9-F1
#
_entry.id   AF-A0A453E8E9-F1
#
_cell.length_a   1.000
_cell.length_b   1.000
_cell.length_c   1.000
_cell.angle_alpha   90.00
_cell.angle_beta   90.00
_cell.angle_gamma   90.00
#
_symmetry.space_group_name_H-M   'P 1'
#
loop_
_entity.id
_entity.type
_entity.pdbx_description
1 polymer ?
#
loop_
_entity_poly.entity_id
_entity_poly.type
_entity_poly.pdbx_seq_one_letter_code
_entity_poly.pdbx_strand_id
1 'polypeptide(L)'
;VCCDDQLKRELRKGRAFEGWSEGVLEFAPTYKYEIGTGKYIGDDQKGGRRTPAWCDRVLSFGKGVRLLGYGRSELTLSDHKPVTATYAAEVEVFCGRKLQRALTLTDAEVESGDVVVPDLEF
;
A
#
# COMPACT_ATOMS: atom_id res chain seq x y z
N VAL A 1 15.33 -12.13 2.07
CA VAL A 1 14.24 -12.48 1.12
C VAL A 1 14.81 -13.38 0.03
N CYS A 2 14.16 -14.50 -0.28
CA CYS A 2 14.67 -15.43 -1.29
C CYS A 2 14.82 -14.74 -2.65
N CYS A 3 15.93 -14.98 -3.35
CA CYS A 3 16.18 -14.52 -4.71
C CYS A 3 15.14 -15.02 -5.73
N ASP A 4 14.34 -16.03 -5.35
CA ASP A 4 13.29 -16.62 -6.18
C ASP A 4 11.87 -16.10 -5.94
N ASP A 5 11.68 -15.07 -5.11
CA ASP A 5 10.36 -14.45 -4.95
C ASP A 5 9.87 -13.86 -6.27
N GLN A 6 8.89 -14.54 -6.89
CA GLN A 6 8.36 -14.18 -8.21
C GLN A 6 7.79 -12.76 -8.20
N LEU A 7 6.96 -12.42 -7.20
CA LEU A 7 6.34 -11.09 -7.12
C LEU A 7 7.37 -9.98 -7.09
N LYS A 8 8.41 -10.05 -6.25
CA LYS A 8 9.47 -9.04 -6.22
C LYS A 8 10.26 -8.95 -7.50
N ARG A 9 10.40 -10.03 -8.27
CA ARG A 9 11.07 -9.97 -9.59
C ARG A 9 10.18 -9.29 -10.62
N GLU A 10 8.90 -9.63 -10.66
CA GLU A 10 7.95 -9.05 -11.62
C GLU A 10 7.71 -7.56 -11.34
N LEU A 11 7.60 -7.17 -10.06
CA LEU A 11 7.46 -5.78 -9.64
C LEU A 11 8.71 -4.94 -10.00
N ARG A 12 9.92 -5.46 -9.72
CA ARG A 12 11.18 -4.79 -10.12
C ARG A 12 11.36 -4.64 -11.62
N LYS A 13 10.82 -5.57 -12.41
CA LYS A 13 10.88 -5.52 -13.87
C LYS A 13 9.73 -4.70 -14.48
N GLY A 14 8.85 -4.13 -13.66
CA GLY A 14 7.70 -3.36 -14.14
C GLY A 14 6.67 -4.18 -14.92
N ARG A 15 6.63 -5.51 -14.76
CA ARG A 15 5.71 -6.39 -15.49
C ARG A 15 4.38 -6.62 -14.77
N ALA A 16 4.33 -6.33 -13.48
CA ALA A 16 3.14 -6.41 -12.66
C ALA A 16 3.20 -5.34 -11.57
N PHE A 17 2.03 -4.84 -11.15
CA PHE A 17 1.89 -3.86 -10.06
C PHE A 17 2.75 -2.59 -10.25
N GLU A 18 2.73 -2.03 -11.46
CA GLU A 18 3.48 -0.81 -11.77
C GLU A 18 3.06 0.36 -10.86
N GLY A 19 4.05 1.04 -10.28
CA GLY A 19 3.87 2.14 -9.33
C GLY A 19 3.42 1.72 -7.92
N TRP A 20 3.14 0.43 -7.68
CA TRP A 20 2.88 -0.08 -6.34
C TRP A 20 4.19 -0.28 -5.58
N SER A 21 4.10 -0.23 -4.26
CA SER A 21 5.19 -0.43 -3.32
C SER A 21 4.84 -1.55 -2.35
N GLU A 22 5.84 -2.32 -1.96
CA GLU A 22 5.74 -3.35 -0.94
C GLU A 22 6.77 -3.09 0.15
N GLY A 23 6.40 -3.37 1.41
CA GLY A 23 7.35 -3.35 2.52
C GLY A 23 8.48 -4.38 2.39
N VAL A 24 9.54 -4.20 3.19
CA VAL A 24 10.58 -5.22 3.31
C VAL A 24 10.00 -6.45 4.01
N LEU A 25 10.25 -7.63 3.45
CA LEU A 25 9.82 -8.90 4.06
C LEU A 25 10.87 -9.31 5.09
N GLU A 26 10.60 -9.03 6.36
CA GLU A 26 11.45 -9.39 7.51
C GLU A 26 10.94 -10.63 8.26
N PHE A 27 9.93 -11.30 7.73
CA PHE A 27 9.32 -12.51 8.29
C PHE A 27 9.48 -13.72 7.37
N ALA A 28 9.44 -14.92 7.97
CA ALA A 28 9.55 -16.19 7.25
C ALA A 28 8.38 -16.41 6.25
N PRO A 29 8.55 -17.26 5.22
CA PRO A 29 7.49 -17.60 4.29
C PRO A 29 6.18 -18.01 4.98
N THR A 30 5.04 -17.61 4.45
CA THR A 30 3.74 -17.79 5.10
C THR A 30 3.03 -19.07 4.70
N TYR A 31 3.56 -19.78 3.70
CA TYR A 31 3.00 -21.01 3.13
C TYR A 31 4.12 -22.00 2.79
N LYS A 32 3.95 -23.33 2.82
CA LYS A 32 2.78 -24.11 3.29
C LYS A 32 3.10 -24.78 4.62
N TYR A 33 2.27 -24.59 5.63
CA TYR A 33 2.44 -25.18 6.96
C TYR A 33 1.56 -26.42 7.18
N GLU A 34 1.99 -27.31 8.06
CA GLU A 34 1.11 -28.34 8.63
C GLU A 34 0.16 -27.68 9.64
N ILE A 35 -1.15 -27.85 9.44
CA ILE A 35 -2.20 -27.26 10.30
C ILE A 35 -2.01 -27.72 11.74
N GLY A 36 -2.17 -26.79 12.69
CA GLY A 36 -1.97 -27.02 14.11
C GLY A 36 -0.50 -26.96 14.54
N THR A 37 0.44 -26.77 13.61
CA THR A 37 1.89 -26.75 13.90
C THR A 37 2.59 -25.48 13.39
N GLY A 38 3.86 -25.33 13.74
CA GLY A 38 4.78 -24.34 13.19
C GLY A 38 5.71 -24.87 12.09
N LYS A 39 5.50 -26.10 11.59
CA LYS A 39 6.39 -26.76 10.63
C LYS A 39 5.88 -26.60 9.20
N TYR A 40 6.81 -26.48 8.25
CA TYR A 40 6.46 -26.48 6.82
C TYR A 40 6.15 -27.90 6.34
N ILE A 41 5.17 -28.04 5.45
CA ILE A 41 4.85 -29.32 4.81
C ILE A 41 6.06 -29.75 3.97
N GLY A 42 6.64 -30.90 4.32
CA GLY A 42 7.78 -31.47 3.62
C GLY A 42 9.12 -31.40 4.36
N ASP A 43 9.14 -30.92 5.61
CA ASP A 43 10.27 -31.19 6.53
C ASP A 43 10.42 -32.71 6.78
N ASP A 44 9.30 -33.45 6.83
CA ASP A 44 9.28 -34.91 6.91
C ASP A 44 8.71 -35.51 5.60
N GLN A 45 9.59 -36.21 4.88
CA GLN A 45 9.39 -36.74 3.54
C GLN A 45 8.15 -37.65 3.43
N LYS A 46 7.07 -37.22 2.76
CA LYS A 46 6.04 -38.13 2.16
C LYS A 46 4.99 -37.47 1.24
N GLY A 47 4.75 -36.17 1.33
CA GLY A 47 3.82 -35.45 0.43
C GLY A 47 4.54 -34.32 -0.30
N GLY A 48 4.72 -34.47 -1.62
CA GLY A 48 5.40 -33.56 -2.57
C GLY A 48 5.98 -32.24 -2.00
N ARG A 49 7.31 -32.09 -2.07
CA ARG A 49 8.06 -30.88 -1.65
C ARG A 49 7.47 -29.61 -2.27
N ARG A 50 6.68 -28.88 -1.50
CA ARG A 50 6.33 -27.49 -1.80
C ARG A 50 7.39 -26.62 -1.13
N THR A 51 8.12 -25.82 -1.92
CA THR A 51 9.07 -24.85 -1.37
C THR A 51 8.31 -23.79 -0.56
N PRO A 52 8.75 -23.46 0.67
CA PRO A 52 8.16 -22.37 1.42
C PRO A 52 8.10 -21.07 0.60
N ALA A 53 6.96 -20.39 0.61
CA ALA A 53 6.68 -19.22 -0.21
C ALA A 53 5.94 -18.11 0.55
N TRP A 54 6.16 -16.86 0.12
CA TRP A 54 5.41 -15.68 0.57
C TRP A 54 4.22 -15.45 -0.37
N CYS A 55 3.17 -16.24 -0.21
CA CYS A 55 1.97 -16.13 -1.03
C CYS A 55 1.04 -15.00 -0.56
N ASP A 56 1.14 -14.61 0.70
CA ASP A 56 0.24 -13.65 1.36
C ASP A 56 0.93 -12.28 1.46
N ARG A 57 0.45 -11.28 0.71
CA ARG A 57 1.16 -10.02 0.44
C ARG A 57 0.26 -8.82 0.57
N VAL A 58 0.82 -7.68 1.02
CA VAL A 58 0.10 -6.40 1.10
C VAL A 58 0.95 -5.33 0.42
N LEU A 59 0.39 -4.73 -0.62
CA LEU A 59 1.02 -3.67 -1.39
C LEU A 59 0.23 -2.37 -1.24
N SER A 60 0.91 -1.24 -1.35
CA SER A 60 0.32 0.09 -1.32
C SER A 60 0.65 0.89 -2.56
N PHE A 61 -0.29 1.71 -3.01
CA PHE A 61 -0.13 2.62 -4.15
C PHE A 61 -0.59 4.02 -3.78
N GLY A 62 0.08 5.02 -4.35
CA GLY A 62 -0.26 6.43 -4.16
C GLY A 62 0.64 7.17 -3.16
N LYS A 63 0.38 8.47 -3.01
CA LYS A 63 1.08 9.37 -2.08
C LYS A 63 0.34 9.43 -0.74
N GLY A 64 1.02 9.95 0.29
CA GLY A 64 0.42 10.13 1.62
C GLY A 64 0.19 8.85 2.40
N VAL A 65 0.64 7.69 1.89
CA VAL A 65 0.56 6.39 2.59
C VAL A 65 1.96 5.96 3.00
N ARG A 66 2.18 5.81 4.31
CA ARG A 66 3.48 5.41 4.88
C ARG A 66 3.33 4.15 5.70
N LEU A 67 4.05 3.11 5.32
CA LEU A 67 4.11 1.85 6.05
C LEU A 67 4.73 2.05 7.44
N LEU A 68 4.04 1.57 8.48
CA LEU A 68 4.50 1.60 9.88
C LEU A 68 4.95 0.22 10.37
N GLY A 69 4.34 -0.84 9.85
CA GLY A 69 4.69 -2.21 10.22
C GLY A 69 4.21 -3.20 9.17
N TYR A 70 5.00 -4.24 8.94
CA TYR A 70 4.67 -5.32 8.02
C TYR A 70 5.19 -6.64 8.58
N GLY A 71 4.28 -7.57 8.84
CA GLY A 71 4.61 -8.77 9.59
C GLY A 71 3.66 -9.93 9.34
N ARG A 72 3.96 -11.05 9.98
CA ARG A 72 3.06 -12.20 10.09
C ARG A 72 2.79 -12.54 11.55
N SER A 73 1.66 -13.20 11.79
CA SER A 73 1.32 -13.80 13.09
C SER A 73 1.55 -15.32 13.07
N GLU A 74 1.78 -15.91 14.24
CA GLU A 74 2.10 -17.35 14.37
C GLU A 74 0.87 -18.25 14.55
N LEU A 75 -0.33 -17.78 14.20
CA LEU A 75 -1.56 -18.59 14.29
C LEU A 75 -1.42 -19.87 13.45
N THR A 76 -1.89 -21.00 13.98
CA THR A 76 -1.71 -22.34 13.39
C THR A 76 -3.01 -22.94 12.85
N LEU A 77 -4.08 -22.16 12.79
CA LEU A 77 -5.42 -22.62 12.37
C LEU A 77 -5.52 -22.96 10.88
N SER A 78 -4.56 -22.53 10.07
CA SER A 78 -4.48 -22.74 8.63
C SER A 78 -3.05 -23.18 8.25
N ASP A 79 -2.90 -23.71 7.03
CA ASP A 79 -1.62 -23.94 6.37
C ASP A 79 -0.96 -22.63 5.87
N HIS A 80 -1.64 -21.49 6.06
CA HIS A 80 -1.10 -20.15 5.90
C HIS A 80 -0.95 -19.42 7.23
N LYS A 81 0.03 -18.52 7.31
CA LYS A 81 0.25 -17.60 8.42
C LYS A 81 -0.32 -16.22 8.09
N PRO A 82 -1.24 -15.66 8.91
CA PRO A 82 -1.85 -14.37 8.60
C PRO A 82 -0.81 -13.24 8.54
N VAL A 83 -0.92 -12.43 7.49
CA VAL A 83 -0.05 -11.27 7.23
C VAL A 83 -0.78 -9.98 7.56
N THR A 84 -0.10 -9.06 8.22
CA THR A 84 -0.63 -7.75 8.59
C THR A 84 0.30 -6.65 8.09
N ALA A 85 -0.30 -5.54 7.63
CA ALA A 85 0.42 -4.32 7.33
C ALA A 85 -0.34 -3.13 7.92
N THR A 86 0.37 -2.26 8.62
CA THR A 86 -0.19 -1.06 9.25
C THR A 86 0.37 0.16 8.55
N TYR A 87 -0.50 1.11 8.19
CA TYR A 87 -0.12 2.33 7.48
C TYR A 87 -0.58 3.58 8.22
N ALA A 88 0.22 4.63 8.17
CA ALA A 88 -0.24 6.00 8.36
C ALA A 88 -0.71 6.53 7.00
N ALA A 89 -1.94 7.04 6.95
CA ALA A 89 -2.50 7.66 5.75
C ALA A 89 -2.81 9.13 6.02
N GLU A 90 -2.32 10.00 5.14
CA GLU A 90 -2.73 11.39 5.08
C GLU A 90 -4.15 11.46 4.54
N VAL A 91 -5.00 12.19 5.27
CA VAL A 91 -6.40 12.40 4.89
C VAL A 91 -6.69 13.89 4.86
N GLU A 92 -7.29 14.34 3.78
CA GLU A 92 -7.78 15.71 3.69
C GLU A 92 -9.06 15.83 4.54
N VAL A 93 -8.98 16.61 5.60
CA VAL A 93 -10.15 16.90 6.43
C VAL A 93 -10.77 18.20 5.96
N PHE A 94 -11.95 18.09 5.35
CA PHE A 94 -12.72 19.24 4.92
C PHE A 94 -13.14 20.08 6.13
N CYS A 95 -12.77 21.37 6.11
CA CYS A 95 -13.20 22.34 7.12
C CYS A 95 -14.01 23.46 6.46
N GLY A 96 -15.33 23.46 6.65
CA GLY A 96 -16.22 24.44 6.02
C GLY A 96 -15.83 25.90 6.28
N ARG A 97 -15.28 26.22 7.46
CA ARG A 97 -14.79 27.58 7.80
C ARG A 97 -13.53 27.98 7.02
N LYS A 98 -12.62 27.04 6.74
CA LYS A 98 -11.42 27.31 5.94
C LYS A 98 -11.80 27.47 4.46
N LEU A 99 -12.74 26.66 3.97
CA LEU A 99 -13.27 26.82 2.61
C LEU A 99 -13.95 28.18 2.44
N GLN A 100 -14.85 28.55 3.38
CA GLN A 100 -15.52 29.85 3.35
C GLN A 100 -14.53 31.01 3.32
N ARG A 101 -13.48 30.99 4.17
CA ARG A 101 -12.44 32.03 4.12
C ARG A 101 -11.65 32.06 2.82
N ALA A 102 -11.35 30.90 2.22
CA ALA A 102 -10.66 30.83 0.94
C ALA A 102 -11.53 31.40 -0.19
N LEU A 103 -12.82 31.05 -0.23
CA LEU A 103 -13.81 31.60 -1.17
C LEU A 103 -13.92 33.12 -1.04
N THR A 104 -14.02 33.64 0.19
CA THR A 104 -14.11 35.10 0.40
C THR A 104 -12.84 35.82 -0.05
N LEU A 105 -11.66 35.21 0.11
CA LEU A 105 -10.41 35.80 -0.38
C LEU A 105 -10.36 35.85 -1.91
N THR A 106 -10.77 34.78 -2.57
CA THR A 106 -10.81 34.74 -4.05
C THR A 106 -11.83 35.72 -4.61
N ASP A 107 -12.98 35.91 -3.95
CA ASP A 107 -13.97 36.91 -4.37
C ASP A 107 -13.44 38.34 -4.20
N ALA A 108 -12.70 38.62 -3.12
CA ALA A 108 -12.07 39.93 -2.90
C ALA A 108 -10.95 40.23 -3.91
N GLU A 109 -10.19 39.23 -4.36
CA GLU A 109 -9.19 39.40 -5.41
C GLU A 109 -9.84 39.73 -6.76
N VAL A 110 -11.00 39.12 -7.08
CA VAL A 110 -11.79 39.41 -8.29
C VAL A 110 -12.35 40.84 -8.25
N GLU A 111 -12.73 41.36 -7.09
CA GLU A 111 -13.15 42.76 -6.95
C GLU A 111 -11.98 43.75 -7.00
N SER A 112 -10.76 43.34 -6.61
CA SER A 112 -9.56 44.20 -6.64
C SER A 112 -8.85 44.26 -8.00
N GLY A 113 -9.18 43.36 -8.92
CA GLY A 113 -8.77 43.41 -10.30
C GLY A 113 -9.73 44.29 -11.09
N ASP A 114 -9.44 45.59 -11.16
CA ASP A 114 -10.10 46.50 -12.09
C ASP A 114 -10.12 45.86 -13.49
N VAL A 115 -11.31 45.46 -13.94
CA VAL A 115 -11.55 45.13 -15.34
C VAL A 115 -11.44 46.44 -16.09
N VAL A 116 -10.24 46.74 -16.58
CA VAL A 116 -10.05 47.70 -17.67
C VAL A 116 -10.67 47.05 -18.91
N VAL A 117 -11.97 47.21 -19.06
CA VAL A 117 -12.64 47.10 -20.37
C VAL A 117 -12.11 48.28 -21.19
N PRO A 118 -11.33 48.07 -22.27
CA PRO A 118 -11.03 49.14 -23.19
C PRO A 118 -12.35 49.53 -23.85
N ASP A 119 -12.64 50.83 -23.81
CA ASP A 119 -13.73 51.47 -24.52
C ASP A 119 -13.74 51.00 -25.98
N LEU A 120 -14.75 50.21 -26.35
CA LEU A 120 -15.03 49.87 -27.74
C LEU A 120 -16.20 50.75 -28.18
N GLU A 121 -15.88 51.98 -28.55
CA GLU A 121 -16.70 52.74 -29.48
C GLU A 121 -16.54 52.13 -30.88
N PHE A 122 -17.61 51.51 -31.40
CA PHE A 122 -18.03 51.55 -32.81
C PHE A 122 -19.53 51.23 -32.91
#